data_AF-A0A2E6WXR6-F1
#
_entry.id   AF-A0A2E6WXR6-F1
#
_cell.length_a   1.000
_cell.length_b   1.000
_cell.length_c   1.000
_cell.angle_alpha   90.00
_cell.angle_beta   90.00
_cell.angle_gamma   90.00
#
_symmetry.space_group_name_H-M   'P 1'
#
loop_
_entity.id
_entity.type
_entity.pdbx_description
1 polymer ?
#
loop_
_entity_poly.entity_id
_entity_poly.type
_entity_poly.pdbx_seq_one_letter_code
_entity_poly.pdbx_strand_id
1 'polypeptide(L)' 'VDAYIRWYNETRIKMSLGGRSPIEYRKSLGLMP' A
#
# COMPACT_ATOMS: atom_id res chain seq x y z
N VAL A 1 9.74 9.87 -15.79
CA VAL A 1 9.29 8.48 -15.51
C VAL A 1 9.26 8.20 -14.02
N ASP A 2 10.34 8.43 -13.28
CA ASP A 2 10.41 8.23 -11.82
C ASP A 2 9.28 8.91 -11.03
N ALA A 3 8.98 10.18 -11.29
CA ALA A 3 7.94 10.91 -10.56
C ALA A 3 6.54 10.30 -10.73
N TYR A 4 6.23 9.79 -11.92
CA TYR A 4 4.95 9.14 -12.20
C TYR A 4 4.83 7.80 -11.48
N ILE A 5 5.89 6.99 -11.51
CA ILE A 5 5.93 5.69 -10.82
C ILE A 5 5.82 5.89 -9.30
N ARG A 6 6.52 6.88 -8.75
CA ARG A 6 6.44 7.23 -7.33
C ARG A 6 5.04 7.67 -6.94
N TRP A 7 4.47 8.64 -7.67
CA TRP A 7 3.11 9.13 -7.43
C TRP A 7 2.08 8.01 -7.55
N TYR A 8 2.19 7.16 -8.57
CA TYR A 8 1.27 6.04 -8.78
C TYR A 8 1.34 5.04 -7.63
N ASN A 9 2.56 4.64 -7.23
CA ASN A 9 2.78 3.71 -6.13
C ASN A 9 2.28 4.28 -4.80
N GLU A 10 2.59 5.54 -4.48
CA GLU A 10 2.18 6.17 -3.21
C GLU A 10 0.67 6.45 -3.15
N THR A 11 0.09 6.94 -4.24
CA THR A 11 -1.34 7.31 -4.29
C THR A 11 -2.25 6.07 -4.31
N ARG A 12 -1.82 4.99 -4.96
CA ARG A 12 -2.65 3.79 -5.16
C ARG A 12 -2.42 2.70 -4.14
N ILE A 13 -1.37 2.76 -3.32
CA ILE A 13 -1.07 1.68 -2.37
C ILE A 13 -2.30 1.33 -1.54
N LYS A 14 -3.02 2.32 -1.00
CA LYS A 14 -4.23 2.06 -0.21
C LYS A 14 -5.36 1.40 -1.02
N MET A 15 -5.54 1.76 -2.30
CA MET A 15 -6.56 1.14 -3.14
C MET A 15 -6.25 -0.33 -3.42
N SER A 16 -4.99 -0.65 -3.74
CA SER A 16 -4.54 -2.03 -3.95
C SER A 16 -4.56 -2.86 -2.65
N LEU A 17 -4.40 -2.21 -1.50
CA LEU A 17 -4.49 -2.83 -0.17
C LEU A 17 -5.94 -2.94 0.37
N GLY A 18 -6.95 -2.65 -0.45
CA GLY A 18 -8.37 -2.74 -0.05
C GLY A 18 -8.82 -1.61 0.88
N GLY A 19 -8.28 -0.40 0.68
CA GLY A 19 -8.53 0.77 1.52
C GLY A 19 -7.69 0.84 2.80
N ARG A 20 -6.86 -0.19 3.06
CA ARG A 20 -6.06 -0.31 4.27
C ARG A 20 -4.73 0.42 4.15
N SER A 21 -4.21 0.92 5.26
CA SER A 21 -2.82 1.36 5.33
C SER A 21 -1.87 0.16 5.15
N PRO A 22 -0.62 0.38 4.71
CA PRO A 22 0.36 -0.70 4.56
C PRO A 22 0.61 -1.53 5.83
N ILE A 23 0.38 -0.96 7.02
CA ILE A 23 0.52 -1.70 8.28
C ILE A 23 -0.71 -2.54 8.58
N GLU A 24 -1.92 -2.02 8.38
CA GLU A 24 -3.16 -2.77 8.54
C GLU A 24 -3.27 -3.92 7.54
N TYR A 25 -2.82 -3.70 6.30
CA TYR A 25 -2.74 -4.77 5.31
C TYR A 25 -1.79 -5.88 5.75
N ARG A 26 -0.60 -5.54 6.24
CA ARG A 26 0.37 -6.52 6.75
C ARG A 26 -0.16 -7.29 7.97
N LYS A 27 -0.87 -6.61 8.88
CA LYS A 27 -1.59 -7.26 9.98
C LYS A 27 -2.67 -8.21 9.47
N SER A 28 -3.45 -7.82 8.47
CA SER A 28 -4.49 -8.69 7.88
C SER A 28 -3.92 -9.93 7.19
N LEU A 29 -2.67 -9.85 6.70
CA LEU A 29 -1.95 -10.97 6.12
C LEU A 29 -1.23 -11.86 7.17
N GLY A 30 -1.26 -11.50 8.45
CA GLY A 30 -0.51 -12.21 9.50
C GLY A 30 1.01 -12.08 9.37
N LEU A 31 1.49 -11.07 8.63
CA LEU A 31 2.92 -10.83 8.38
C LEU A 31 3.57 -9.91 9.42
N MET A 32 2.80 -9.39 10.36
CA MET A 32 3.32 -8.67 11.53
C MET A 32 2.84 -9.35 12.81
N PRO A 33 3.70 -9.41 13.85
CA PRO A 33 3.31 -9.86 15.18
C PRO A 33 2.29 -8.89 15.81
#